data_AF-K5ZQJ5-F1
#
_entry.id   AF-K5ZQJ5-F1
#
_cell.length_a   1.000
_cell.length_b   1.000
_cell.length_c   1.000
_cell.angle_alpha   90.00
_cell.angle_beta   90.00
_cell.angle_gamma   90.00
#
_symmetry.space_group_name_H-M   'P 1'
#
loop_
_entity.id
_entity.type
_entity.pdbx_description
1 polymer ?
#
loop_
_entity_poly.entity_id
_entity_poly.type
_entity_poly.pdbx_seq_one_letter_code
_entity_poly.pdbx_strand_id
1 'polypeptide(L)'
;MDYMKDNKEISAEEAVILWQASRLSLSKSYEKAPEILKVHGSVIGTLGNFSASIGKAKSKKTFNVSAIVAAALKNGTVLRYVAELPEDKRKILYVDTEQSPYHCLKVMKRILRMAGLPDDRDNENLEFLALRKYTPEQRIRIAEQAIYNTPNIALVIIDGIRDMVYDINSPGESTRIISKLMQWTDDRQIHIHTILHQNKGDENARGHIGTELNNKAETVLLVEKDKNNGDISKVSAMHIRAMDFEPFAFRINDNALPELMEGYKPEAKKPGRPEEEKFDPYRHITEQQHRIALEAVFGLKEEYGYKELENALIKSYTSIGVKLNHQKAVPLITMLRNKRMIVQENGRKYTFMPDFHY
;
A
#
# COMPACT_ATOMS: atom_id res chain seq x y z
N MET A 1 25.30 -7.72 18.40
CA MET A 1 24.25 -7.90 19.42
C MET A 1 23.33 -8.97 18.91
N ASP A 2 23.34 -10.12 19.57
CA ASP A 2 22.45 -11.23 19.29
C ASP A 2 21.00 -10.76 19.36
N TYR A 3 20.31 -10.78 18.22
CA TYR A 3 18.86 -10.62 18.19
C TYR A 3 18.28 -11.89 18.80
N MET A 4 18.02 -11.87 20.11
CA MET A 4 17.34 -12.94 20.82
C MET A 4 16.02 -13.22 20.09
N LYS A 5 16.00 -14.34 19.36
CA LYS A 5 14.79 -15.00 18.92
C LYS A 5 14.06 -15.43 20.20
N ASP A 6 12.98 -14.75 20.55
CA ASP A 6 11.91 -15.34 21.37
C ASP A 6 11.19 -16.44 20.57
N ASN A 7 11.96 -17.38 20.00
CA ASN A 7 11.43 -18.66 19.59
C ASN A 7 11.41 -19.52 20.85
N LYS A 8 10.38 -19.34 21.69
CA LYS A 8 10.02 -20.41 22.61
C LYS A 8 9.57 -21.59 21.75
N GLU A 9 10.49 -22.50 21.48
CA GLU A 9 10.14 -23.83 21.00
C GLU A 9 9.23 -24.46 22.04
N ILE A 10 8.05 -24.92 21.60
CA ILE A 10 7.11 -25.63 22.44
C ILE A 10 7.59 -27.07 22.62
N SER A 11 7.33 -27.66 23.78
CA SER A 11 7.66 -29.06 24.04
C SER A 11 6.83 -30.01 23.16
N ALA A 12 7.23 -31.27 23.06
CA ALA A 12 6.44 -32.28 22.35
C ALA A 12 5.05 -32.46 23.01
N GLU A 13 4.98 -32.38 24.34
CA GLU A 13 3.71 -32.43 25.07
C GLU A 13 2.83 -31.22 24.76
N GLU A 14 3.40 -30.01 24.75
CA GLU A 14 2.67 -28.79 24.38
C GLU A 14 2.17 -28.86 22.94
N ALA A 15 3.00 -29.35 22.01
CA ALA A 15 2.61 -29.54 20.62
C ALA A 15 1.46 -30.55 20.45
N VAL A 16 1.45 -31.64 21.23
CA VAL A 16 0.34 -32.59 21.24
C VAL A 16 -0.94 -31.95 21.76
N ILE A 17 -0.86 -31.14 22.83
CA ILE A 17 -2.02 -30.43 23.38
C ILE A 17 -2.60 -29.46 22.34
N LEU A 18 -1.75 -28.63 21.72
CA LEU A 18 -2.16 -27.68 20.69
C LEU A 18 -2.74 -28.38 19.46
N TRP A 19 -2.14 -29.50 19.04
CA TRP A 19 -2.67 -30.30 17.94
C TRP A 19 -4.08 -30.81 18.23
N GLN A 20 -4.30 -31.42 19.40
CA GLN A 20 -5.62 -31.92 19.77
C GLN A 20 -6.65 -30.79 19.88
N ALA A 21 -6.27 -29.65 20.45
CA ALA A 21 -7.13 -28.47 20.54
C ALA A 21 -7.49 -27.87 19.17
N SER A 22 -6.59 -27.97 18.19
CA SER A 22 -6.75 -27.38 16.84
C SER A 22 -7.54 -28.26 15.87
N ARG A 23 -7.95 -29.48 16.27
CA ARG A 23 -8.69 -30.40 15.38
C ARG A 23 -10.11 -29.91 15.13
N LEU A 24 -10.42 -29.69 13.86
CA LEU A 24 -11.79 -29.47 13.40
C LEU A 24 -12.55 -30.81 13.31
N SER A 25 -13.87 -30.77 13.53
CA SER A 25 -14.76 -31.92 13.40
C SER A 25 -15.98 -31.53 12.58
N LEU A 26 -16.32 -32.34 11.57
CA LEU A 26 -17.54 -32.16 10.78
C LEU A 26 -18.82 -32.30 11.61
N SER A 27 -18.74 -32.88 12.81
CA SER A 27 -19.88 -32.97 13.74
C SER A 27 -20.14 -31.68 14.52
N LYS A 28 -19.25 -30.68 14.44
CA LYS A 28 -19.41 -29.39 15.11
C LYS A 28 -19.94 -28.35 14.13
N SER A 29 -20.79 -27.45 14.63
CA SER A 29 -21.13 -26.22 13.92
C SER A 29 -20.03 -25.19 14.16
N TYR A 30 -19.59 -24.55 13.09
CA TYR A 30 -18.66 -23.42 13.15
C TYR A 30 -19.41 -22.19 12.67
N GLU A 31 -19.61 -21.23 13.56
CA GLU A 31 -20.29 -20.00 13.21
C GLU A 31 -19.45 -19.18 12.24
N LYS A 32 -20.12 -18.57 11.26
CA LYS A 32 -19.46 -17.64 10.35
C LYS A 32 -18.97 -16.44 11.15
N ALA A 33 -17.71 -16.06 10.96
CA ALA A 33 -17.11 -14.90 11.60
C ALA A 33 -18.02 -13.66 11.43
N PRO A 34 -18.35 -12.93 12.51
CA PRO A 34 -19.19 -11.74 12.42
C PRO A 34 -18.62 -10.70 11.45
N GLU A 35 -19.44 -10.29 10.48
CA GLU A 35 -19.11 -9.24 9.51
C GLU A 35 -19.35 -7.88 10.14
N ILE A 36 -18.28 -7.14 10.42
CA ILE A 36 -18.38 -5.90 11.19
C ILE A 36 -18.19 -4.63 10.34
N LEU A 37 -17.65 -4.75 9.13
CA LEU A 37 -17.37 -3.64 8.23
C LEU A 37 -17.72 -4.00 6.79
N LYS A 38 -18.49 -3.14 6.12
CA LYS A 38 -18.91 -3.27 4.73
C LYS A 38 -18.75 -1.97 3.95
N VAL A 39 -18.56 -2.09 2.64
CA VAL A 39 -18.62 -1.00 1.66
C VAL A 39 -19.53 -1.43 0.52
N HIS A 40 -20.59 -0.67 0.24
CA HIS A 40 -21.58 -1.03 -0.79
C HIS A 40 -22.13 -2.46 -0.67
N GLY A 41 -22.25 -2.97 0.56
CA GLY A 41 -22.70 -4.35 0.84
C GLY A 41 -21.59 -5.41 0.77
N SER A 42 -20.42 -5.09 0.19
CA SER A 42 -19.27 -5.98 0.21
C SER A 42 -18.58 -5.96 1.57
N VAL A 43 -18.33 -7.15 2.13
CA VAL A 43 -17.64 -7.32 3.41
C VAL A 43 -16.17 -6.95 3.23
N ILE A 44 -15.70 -6.01 4.04
CA ILE A 44 -14.30 -5.59 4.06
C ILE A 44 -13.58 -5.93 5.37
N GLY A 45 -14.34 -6.33 6.40
CA GLY A 45 -13.78 -6.74 7.68
C GLY A 45 -14.70 -7.64 8.50
N THR A 46 -14.20 -8.80 8.90
CA THR A 46 -14.82 -9.68 9.90
C THR A 46 -13.96 -9.77 11.16
N LEU A 47 -14.58 -10.12 12.29
CA LEU A 47 -13.82 -10.56 13.47
C LEU A 47 -12.97 -11.79 13.11
N GLY A 48 -11.79 -11.92 13.72
CA GLY A 48 -10.85 -13.01 13.41
C GLY A 48 -9.93 -12.73 12.22
N ASN A 49 -10.16 -11.66 11.45
CA ASN A 49 -9.36 -11.29 10.28
C ASN A 49 -8.76 -9.89 10.42
N PHE A 50 -7.85 -9.55 9.50
CA PHE A 50 -7.31 -8.20 9.36
C PHE A 50 -7.44 -7.69 7.92
N SER A 51 -7.49 -6.37 7.79
CA SER A 51 -7.53 -5.65 6.52
C SER A 51 -6.51 -4.50 6.52
N ALA A 52 -6.33 -3.85 5.38
CA ALA A 52 -5.40 -2.74 5.27
C ALA A 52 -5.87 -1.64 4.33
N SER A 53 -5.38 -0.42 4.59
CA SER A 53 -5.42 0.71 3.65
C SER A 53 -4.01 1.01 3.15
N ILE A 54 -3.80 0.92 1.84
CA ILE A 54 -2.54 1.28 1.18
C ILE A 54 -2.70 2.48 0.26
N GLY A 55 -1.59 3.15 -0.02
CA GLY A 55 -1.59 4.31 -0.89
C GLY A 55 -0.29 5.11 -0.78
N LYS A 56 0.01 5.90 -1.81
CA LYS A 56 1.16 6.81 -1.82
C LYS A 56 1.17 7.74 -0.61
N ALA A 57 2.35 8.27 -0.29
CA ALA A 57 2.48 9.28 0.76
C ALA A 57 1.52 10.46 0.47
N LYS A 58 0.92 11.02 1.52
CA LYS A 58 -0.04 12.14 1.43
C LYS A 58 -1.34 11.84 0.64
N SER A 59 -1.70 10.56 0.43
CA SER A 59 -2.97 10.18 -0.24
C SER A 59 -4.23 10.30 0.64
N LYS A 60 -4.11 10.86 1.86
CA LYS A 60 -5.20 11.05 2.83
C LYS A 60 -5.72 9.75 3.47
N LYS A 61 -4.89 8.70 3.58
CA LYS A 61 -5.24 7.42 4.26
C LYS A 61 -5.77 7.60 5.68
N THR A 62 -5.12 8.43 6.50
CA THR A 62 -5.60 8.71 7.87
C THR A 62 -7.00 9.33 7.87
N PHE A 63 -7.38 10.12 6.85
CA PHE A 63 -8.76 10.61 6.72
C PHE A 63 -9.72 9.48 6.35
N ASN A 64 -9.32 8.58 5.45
CA ASN A 64 -10.10 7.39 5.11
C ASN A 64 -10.34 6.49 6.34
N VAL A 65 -9.29 6.21 7.10
CA VAL A 65 -9.38 5.39 8.32
C VAL A 65 -10.15 6.12 9.41
N SER A 66 -10.09 7.46 9.50
CA SER A 66 -10.97 8.21 10.39
C SER A 66 -12.46 7.93 10.08
N ALA A 67 -12.82 7.74 8.81
CA ALA A 67 -14.17 7.38 8.40
C ALA A 67 -14.59 5.96 8.83
N ILE A 68 -13.68 4.99 8.67
CA ILE A 68 -13.89 3.60 9.13
C ILE A 68 -14.14 3.59 10.65
N VAL A 69 -13.28 4.27 11.41
CA VAL A 69 -13.40 4.34 12.87
C VAL A 69 -14.67 5.06 13.28
N ALA A 70 -15.02 6.17 12.63
CA ALA A 70 -16.25 6.90 12.92
C ALA A 70 -17.51 6.05 12.65
N ALA A 71 -17.53 5.28 11.55
CA ALA A 71 -18.60 4.32 11.25
C ALA A 71 -18.73 3.27 12.35
N ALA A 72 -17.61 2.67 12.76
CA ALA A 72 -17.56 1.68 13.84
C ALA A 72 -18.04 2.26 15.19
N LEU A 73 -17.61 3.48 15.53
CA LEU A 73 -17.92 4.10 16.81
C LEU A 73 -19.42 4.41 16.95
N LYS A 74 -20.03 4.97 15.90
CA LYS A 74 -21.48 5.21 15.85
C LYS A 74 -22.30 3.96 15.53
N ASN A 75 -21.64 2.84 15.21
CA ASN A 75 -22.23 1.61 14.72
C ASN A 75 -23.24 1.84 13.58
N GLY A 76 -22.78 2.47 12.51
CA GLY A 76 -23.62 2.83 11.39
C GLY A 76 -22.81 3.29 10.19
N THR A 77 -23.37 4.22 9.41
CA THR A 77 -22.75 4.65 8.15
C THR A 77 -21.99 5.97 8.28
N VAL A 78 -20.76 5.99 7.75
CA VAL A 78 -19.95 7.20 7.50
C VAL A 78 -19.27 7.06 6.13
N LEU A 79 -19.42 8.08 5.26
CA LEU A 79 -19.10 7.97 3.84
C LEU A 79 -19.82 6.77 3.20
N ARG A 80 -19.08 5.76 2.73
CA ARG A 80 -19.61 4.48 2.23
C ARG A 80 -19.29 3.29 3.13
N TYR A 81 -18.67 3.54 4.29
CA TYR A 81 -18.40 2.51 5.29
C TYR A 81 -19.64 2.30 6.14
N VAL A 82 -20.08 1.05 6.24
CA VAL A 82 -21.15 0.61 7.14
C VAL A 82 -20.52 -0.31 8.17
N ALA A 83 -20.73 0.02 9.45
CA ALA A 83 -20.28 -0.83 10.55
C ALA A 83 -21.46 -1.42 11.32
N GLU A 84 -21.34 -2.70 11.67
CA GLU A 84 -22.33 -3.50 12.39
C GLU A 84 -21.59 -4.33 13.47
N LEU A 85 -21.10 -3.64 14.49
CA LEU A 85 -20.40 -4.22 15.63
C LEU A 85 -21.37 -4.97 16.56
N PRO A 86 -20.99 -6.15 17.09
CA PRO A 86 -21.74 -6.85 18.13
C PRO A 86 -21.91 -6.00 19.40
N GLU A 87 -22.99 -6.23 20.15
CA GLU A 87 -23.29 -5.47 21.38
C GLU A 87 -22.22 -5.64 22.47
N ASP A 88 -21.61 -6.83 22.54
CA ASP A 88 -20.54 -7.18 23.48
C ASP A 88 -19.14 -6.73 23.02
N LYS A 89 -19.01 -6.20 21.79
CA LYS A 89 -17.76 -5.74 21.20
C LYS A 89 -17.93 -4.37 20.56
N ARG A 90 -17.91 -3.31 21.37
CA ARG A 90 -18.12 -1.92 20.91
C ARG A 90 -16.89 -1.02 20.99
N LYS A 91 -15.82 -1.47 21.65
CA LYS A 91 -14.62 -0.66 21.85
C LYS A 91 -13.71 -0.71 20.63
N ILE A 92 -13.07 0.41 20.36
CA ILE A 92 -12.09 0.62 19.31
C ILE A 92 -10.77 1.02 19.95
N LEU A 93 -9.70 0.34 19.58
CA LEU A 93 -8.33 0.69 19.96
C LEU A 93 -7.61 1.28 18.74
N TYR A 94 -7.14 2.51 18.83
CA TYR A 94 -6.37 3.16 17.78
C TYR A 94 -4.90 3.29 18.19
N VAL A 95 -4.00 2.70 17.42
CA VAL A 95 -2.55 2.77 17.65
C VAL A 95 -1.90 3.57 16.54
N ASP A 96 -1.39 4.75 16.87
CA ASP A 96 -0.64 5.61 15.94
C ASP A 96 0.86 5.53 16.24
N THR A 97 1.67 5.17 15.25
CA THR A 97 3.13 5.02 15.41
C THR A 97 3.94 6.13 14.76
N GLU A 98 3.30 7.05 14.02
CA GLU A 98 3.97 8.02 13.14
C GLU A 98 3.85 9.48 13.65
N GLN A 99 2.72 9.83 14.26
CA GLN A 99 2.32 11.22 14.52
C GLN A 99 2.72 11.72 15.90
N SER A 100 2.79 13.04 16.06
CA SER A 100 2.94 13.67 17.37
C SER A 100 1.61 13.69 18.12
N PRO A 101 1.60 13.79 19.47
CA PRO A 101 0.36 13.84 20.24
C PRO A 101 -0.64 14.91 19.76
N TYR A 102 -0.15 16.07 19.33
CA TYR A 102 -0.99 17.13 18.77
C TYR A 102 -1.73 16.69 17.49
N HIS A 103 -1.05 15.96 16.61
CA HIS A 103 -1.66 15.44 15.39
C HIS A 103 -2.60 14.27 15.69
N CYS A 104 -2.27 13.39 16.65
CA CYS A 104 -3.17 12.34 17.14
C CYS A 104 -4.48 12.94 17.66
N LEU A 105 -4.42 14.02 18.47
CA LEU A 105 -5.61 14.71 18.97
C LEU A 105 -6.49 15.25 17.83
N LYS A 106 -5.89 15.77 16.74
CA LYS A 106 -6.67 16.17 15.55
C LYS A 106 -7.37 14.99 14.87
N VAL A 107 -6.76 13.81 14.86
CA VAL A 107 -7.38 12.58 14.33
C VAL A 107 -8.54 12.16 15.23
N MET A 108 -8.35 12.12 16.55
CA MET A 108 -9.39 11.79 17.53
C MET A 108 -10.61 12.71 17.38
N LYS A 109 -10.41 14.04 17.37
CA LYS A 109 -11.50 15.01 17.18
C LYS A 109 -12.22 14.82 15.85
N ARG A 110 -11.48 14.54 14.78
CA ARG A 110 -12.07 14.25 13.46
C ARG A 110 -13.00 13.04 13.52
N ILE A 111 -12.53 11.94 14.13
CA ILE A 111 -13.33 10.72 14.30
C ILE A 111 -14.62 11.01 15.05
N LEU A 112 -14.53 11.70 16.19
CA LEU A 112 -15.71 12.02 17.02
C LEU A 112 -16.71 12.89 16.26
N ARG A 113 -16.24 13.96 15.59
CA ARG A 113 -17.08 14.82 14.75
C ARG A 113 -17.76 14.05 13.62
N MET A 114 -17.06 13.14 12.96
CA MET A 114 -17.63 12.30 11.89
C MET A 114 -18.64 11.27 12.43
N ALA A 115 -18.46 10.81 13.66
CA ALA A 115 -19.40 9.93 14.35
C ALA A 115 -20.63 10.67 14.90
N GLY A 116 -20.64 12.01 14.91
CA GLY A 116 -21.69 12.82 15.52
C GLY A 116 -21.61 12.87 17.05
N LEU A 117 -20.41 12.68 17.61
CA LEU A 117 -20.15 12.63 19.05
C LEU A 117 -19.42 13.90 19.52
N PRO A 118 -19.51 14.26 20.82
CA PRO A 118 -18.75 15.38 21.38
C PRO A 118 -17.24 15.17 21.21
N ASP A 119 -16.52 16.22 20.79
CA ASP A 119 -15.06 16.23 20.57
C ASP A 119 -14.28 17.08 21.60
N ASP A 120 -14.97 17.44 22.69
CA ASP A 120 -14.48 18.18 23.85
C ASP A 120 -14.08 17.26 25.03
N ARG A 121 -14.37 15.96 24.92
CA ARG A 121 -14.14 14.94 25.95
C ARG A 121 -13.79 13.59 25.33
N ASP A 122 -13.26 12.69 26.15
CA ASP A 122 -12.99 11.32 25.74
C ASP A 122 -14.28 10.51 25.55
N ASN A 123 -14.24 9.55 24.63
CA ASN A 123 -15.33 8.60 24.44
C ASN A 123 -14.91 7.24 25.01
N GLU A 124 -15.77 6.63 25.83
CA GLU A 124 -15.47 5.35 26.51
C GLU A 124 -15.18 4.18 25.54
N ASN A 125 -15.68 4.26 24.30
CA ASN A 125 -15.50 3.24 23.26
C ASN A 125 -14.33 3.55 22.31
N LEU A 126 -13.59 4.64 22.52
CA LEU A 126 -12.41 4.98 21.72
C LEU A 126 -11.18 5.15 22.62
N GLU A 127 -10.27 4.19 22.55
CA GLU A 127 -8.96 4.27 23.20
C GLU A 127 -7.88 4.59 22.16
N PHE A 128 -7.05 5.60 22.40
CA PHE A 128 -6.07 6.09 21.42
C PHE A 128 -4.65 6.10 22.00
N LEU A 129 -3.74 5.37 21.39
CA LEU A 129 -2.34 5.23 21.79
C LEU A 129 -1.41 5.92 20.78
N ALA A 130 -0.65 6.91 21.26
CA ALA A 130 0.40 7.56 20.47
C ALA A 130 1.77 6.95 20.79
N LEU A 131 2.29 6.12 19.89
CA LEU A 131 3.47 5.28 20.12
C LEU A 131 4.73 5.70 19.35
N ARG A 132 4.73 6.89 18.74
CA ARG A 132 5.87 7.42 17.97
C ARG A 132 7.21 7.36 18.71
N LYS A 133 7.23 7.60 20.03
CA LYS A 133 8.47 7.66 20.83
C LYS A 133 9.11 6.30 21.13
N TYR A 134 8.40 5.19 20.89
CA TYR A 134 8.83 3.85 21.25
C TYR A 134 9.55 3.15 20.09
N THR A 135 10.38 2.16 20.40
CA THR A 135 11.01 1.29 19.39
C THR A 135 9.99 0.34 18.75
N PRO A 136 10.28 -0.25 17.56
CA PRO A 136 9.46 -1.30 16.95
C PRO A 136 9.02 -2.40 17.93
N GLU A 137 9.94 -2.98 18.71
CA GLU A 137 9.62 -4.03 19.69
C GLU A 137 8.68 -3.52 20.79
N GLN A 138 8.95 -2.32 21.31
CA GLN A 138 8.11 -1.71 22.33
C GLN A 138 6.71 -1.41 21.78
N ARG A 139 6.58 -0.95 20.53
CA ARG A 139 5.28 -0.71 19.87
C ARG A 139 4.48 -2.00 19.79
N ILE A 140 5.09 -3.09 19.33
CA ILE A 140 4.45 -4.42 19.27
C ILE A 140 4.00 -4.85 20.67
N ARG A 141 4.88 -4.74 21.68
CA ARG A 141 4.56 -5.19 23.03
C ARG A 141 3.46 -4.35 23.68
N ILE A 142 3.48 -3.03 23.50
CA ILE A 142 2.43 -2.12 24.01
C ILE A 142 1.09 -2.43 23.33
N ALA A 143 1.07 -2.59 22.00
CA ALA A 143 -0.14 -2.95 21.27
C ALA A 143 -0.69 -4.31 21.74
N GLU A 144 0.17 -5.32 21.91
CA GLU A 144 -0.21 -6.62 22.46
C GLU A 144 -0.85 -6.47 23.84
N GLN A 145 -0.20 -5.77 24.77
CA GLN A 145 -0.76 -5.57 26.11
C GLN A 145 -2.10 -4.82 26.07
N ALA A 146 -2.24 -3.80 25.24
CA ALA A 146 -3.51 -3.10 25.08
C ALA A 146 -4.62 -4.02 24.53
N ILE A 147 -4.31 -4.85 23.53
CA ILE A 147 -5.25 -5.80 22.93
C ILE A 147 -5.74 -6.85 23.95
N TYR A 148 -4.83 -7.44 24.75
CA TYR A 148 -5.20 -8.51 25.68
C TYR A 148 -5.84 -8.00 26.98
N ASN A 149 -5.53 -6.79 27.41
CA ASN A 149 -6.02 -6.24 28.68
C ASN A 149 -7.22 -5.31 28.54
N THR A 150 -7.64 -4.99 27.31
CA THR A 150 -8.82 -4.17 27.07
C THR A 150 -10.01 -5.07 26.68
N PRO A 151 -11.09 -5.08 27.46
CA PRO A 151 -12.27 -5.87 27.15
C PRO A 151 -13.07 -5.27 25.98
N ASN A 152 -13.90 -6.08 25.35
CA ASN A 152 -14.94 -5.67 24.40
C ASN A 152 -14.42 -4.90 23.16
N ILE A 153 -13.16 -5.10 22.77
CA ILE A 153 -12.65 -4.59 21.51
C ILE A 153 -13.34 -5.33 20.35
N ALA A 154 -13.82 -4.57 19.37
CA ALA A 154 -14.18 -5.08 18.04
C ALA A 154 -13.13 -4.74 16.99
N LEU A 155 -12.60 -3.53 17.02
CA LEU A 155 -11.73 -2.99 15.97
C LEU A 155 -10.44 -2.42 16.57
N VAL A 156 -9.32 -2.81 15.99
CA VAL A 156 -8.01 -2.20 16.27
C VAL A 156 -7.50 -1.53 15.01
N ILE A 157 -7.07 -0.28 15.11
CA ILE A 157 -6.35 0.43 14.06
C ILE A 157 -4.86 0.40 14.37
N ILE A 158 -4.04 0.02 13.38
CA ILE A 158 -2.59 0.19 13.44
C ILE A 158 -2.19 1.16 12.32
N ASP A 159 -2.10 2.44 12.66
CA ASP A 159 -1.68 3.52 11.76
C ASP A 159 -0.14 3.59 11.74
N GLY A 160 0.45 2.92 10.74
CA GLY A 160 1.90 2.81 10.55
C GLY A 160 2.47 1.44 10.97
N ILE A 161 2.04 0.34 10.34
CA ILE A 161 2.62 -1.00 10.57
C ILE A 161 4.09 -1.10 10.15
N ARG A 162 4.49 -0.27 9.18
CA ARG A 162 5.88 -0.10 8.77
C ARG A 162 6.80 0.18 9.96
N ASP A 163 6.29 0.91 10.95
CA ASP A 163 7.03 1.36 12.11
C ASP A 163 7.07 0.31 13.24
N MET A 164 6.45 -0.86 13.03
CA MET A 164 6.58 -2.02 13.91
C MET A 164 7.74 -2.94 13.53
N VAL A 165 8.49 -2.61 12.47
CA VAL A 165 9.68 -3.34 12.02
C VAL A 165 10.84 -2.38 11.77
N TYR A 166 12.08 -2.84 11.94
CA TYR A 166 13.27 -2.04 11.60
C TYR A 166 13.51 -2.05 10.09
N ASP A 167 13.57 -3.25 9.49
CA ASP A 167 13.73 -3.43 8.07
C ASP A 167 12.43 -3.93 7.41
N ILE A 168 11.79 -3.03 6.67
CA ILE A 168 10.58 -3.32 5.88
C ILE A 168 10.82 -4.36 4.78
N ASN A 169 12.08 -4.60 4.41
CA ASN A 169 12.48 -5.60 3.44
C ASN A 169 13.00 -6.88 4.10
N SER A 170 12.97 -7.01 5.43
CA SER A 170 13.29 -8.27 6.11
C SER A 170 12.11 -9.23 6.01
N PRO A 171 12.25 -10.39 5.33
CA PRO A 171 11.18 -11.38 5.28
C PRO A 171 10.83 -11.89 6.68
N GLY A 172 11.83 -12.08 7.54
CA GLY A 172 11.62 -12.57 8.91
C GLY A 172 10.82 -11.60 9.78
N GLU A 173 11.13 -10.30 9.74
CA GLU A 173 10.35 -9.29 10.48
C GLU A 173 8.94 -9.15 9.91
N SER A 174 8.80 -9.20 8.59
CA SER A 174 7.50 -9.13 7.89
C SER A 174 6.60 -10.31 8.26
N THR A 175 7.11 -11.54 8.18
CA THR A 175 6.38 -12.74 8.63
C THR A 175 6.04 -12.64 10.12
N ARG A 176 6.96 -12.18 10.97
CA ARG A 176 6.72 -12.06 12.42
C ARG A 176 5.54 -11.14 12.72
N ILE A 177 5.51 -9.94 12.14
CA ILE A 177 4.46 -8.96 12.45
C ILE A 177 3.10 -9.40 11.87
N ILE A 178 3.06 -9.95 10.65
CA ILE A 178 1.82 -10.45 10.05
C ILE A 178 1.27 -11.65 10.84
N SER A 179 2.13 -12.57 11.27
CA SER A 179 1.72 -13.68 12.15
C SER A 179 1.18 -13.18 13.50
N LYS A 180 1.74 -12.10 14.05
CA LYS A 180 1.19 -11.46 15.25
C LYS A 180 -0.20 -10.88 15.03
N LEU A 181 -0.45 -10.22 13.89
CA LEU A 181 -1.80 -9.74 13.56
C LEU A 181 -2.80 -10.90 13.51
N MET A 182 -2.45 -11.99 12.81
CA MET A 182 -3.29 -13.18 12.71
C MET A 182 -3.56 -13.81 14.09
N GLN A 183 -2.54 -13.91 14.93
CA GLN A 183 -2.67 -14.42 16.31
C GLN A 183 -3.63 -13.52 17.10
N TRP A 184 -3.43 -12.21 17.10
CA TRP A 184 -4.26 -11.29 17.88
C TRP A 184 -5.71 -11.26 17.40
N THR A 185 -5.95 -11.33 16.09
CA THR A 185 -7.31 -11.36 15.54
C THR A 185 -8.05 -12.62 15.95
N ASP A 186 -7.38 -13.78 15.89
CA ASP A 186 -7.95 -15.08 16.25
C ASP A 186 -8.16 -15.22 17.77
N ASP A 187 -7.13 -14.95 18.58
CA ASP A 187 -7.19 -15.10 20.04
C ASP A 187 -8.27 -14.22 20.68
N ARG A 188 -8.47 -13.01 20.14
CA ARG A 188 -9.37 -12.00 20.73
C ARG A 188 -10.68 -11.85 19.98
N GLN A 189 -10.83 -12.55 18.85
CA GLN A 189 -11.96 -12.39 17.93
C GLN A 189 -12.22 -10.90 17.65
N ILE A 190 -11.20 -10.22 17.15
CA ILE A 190 -11.20 -8.79 16.79
C ILE A 190 -10.90 -8.63 15.30
N HIS A 191 -11.22 -7.48 14.74
CA HIS A 191 -10.71 -7.06 13.45
C HIS A 191 -9.54 -6.10 13.63
N ILE A 192 -8.46 -6.28 12.86
CA ILE A 192 -7.37 -5.30 12.79
C ILE A 192 -7.40 -4.62 11.42
N HIS A 193 -7.43 -3.29 11.37
CA HIS A 193 -7.22 -2.53 10.13
C HIS A 193 -5.90 -1.77 10.22
N THR A 194 -5.01 -1.99 9.25
CA THR A 194 -3.67 -1.38 9.27
C THR A 194 -3.39 -0.45 8.09
N ILE A 195 -2.46 0.48 8.26
CA ILE A 195 -2.06 1.43 7.21
C ILE A 195 -0.62 1.17 6.78
N LEU A 196 -0.42 1.09 5.45
CA LEU A 196 0.90 0.95 4.84
C LEU A 196 1.06 1.92 3.65
N HIS A 197 2.27 2.43 3.47
CA HIS A 197 2.62 3.24 2.30
C HIS A 197 2.90 2.37 1.08
N GLN A 198 2.56 2.83 -0.12
CA GLN A 198 3.06 2.26 -1.38
C GLN A 198 4.53 2.66 -1.62
N ASN A 199 5.25 1.93 -2.48
CA ASN A 199 6.57 2.35 -2.93
C ASN A 199 6.49 3.68 -3.70
N LYS A 200 7.63 4.39 -3.80
CA LYS A 200 7.71 5.64 -4.58
C LYS A 200 7.65 5.41 -6.10
N GLY A 201 8.05 4.24 -6.57
CA GLY A 201 8.25 3.93 -7.99
C GLY A 201 7.15 3.08 -8.65
N ASP A 202 6.24 2.49 -7.88
CA ASP A 202 5.15 1.65 -8.39
C ASP A 202 3.88 1.74 -7.52
N GLU A 203 2.83 1.02 -7.91
CA GLU A 203 1.56 0.92 -7.18
C GLU A 203 1.56 -0.24 -6.15
N ASN A 204 2.70 -0.87 -5.89
CA ASN A 204 2.76 -1.99 -4.96
C ASN A 204 2.85 -1.51 -3.50
N ALA A 205 2.29 -2.32 -2.60
CA ALA A 205 2.52 -2.18 -1.16
C ALA A 205 4.03 -2.25 -0.87
N ARG A 206 4.52 -1.43 0.08
CA ARG A 206 5.96 -1.21 0.25
C ARG A 206 6.63 -2.37 0.99
N GLY A 207 7.74 -2.86 0.43
CA GLY A 207 8.63 -3.87 1.03
C GLY A 207 8.03 -5.27 1.16
N HIS A 208 8.77 -6.18 1.78
CA HIS A 208 8.32 -7.57 2.03
C HIS A 208 7.05 -7.61 2.89
N ILE A 209 6.91 -6.66 3.83
CA ILE A 209 5.68 -6.53 4.61
C ILE A 209 4.47 -6.26 3.74
N GLY A 210 4.61 -5.51 2.64
CA GLY A 210 3.54 -5.23 1.70
C GLY A 210 3.09 -6.49 0.96
N THR A 211 4.03 -7.34 0.56
CA THR A 211 3.74 -8.63 -0.07
C THR A 211 3.00 -9.57 0.89
N GLU A 212 3.52 -9.75 2.11
CA GLU A 212 2.87 -10.60 3.12
C GLU A 212 1.48 -10.08 3.50
N LEU A 213 1.34 -8.76 3.66
CA LEU A 213 0.06 -8.11 3.92
C LEU A 213 -0.94 -8.38 2.80
N ASN A 214 -0.56 -8.20 1.53
CA ASN A 214 -1.45 -8.44 0.40
C ASN A 214 -1.89 -9.91 0.29
N ASN A 215 -1.01 -10.84 0.67
CA ASN A 215 -1.30 -12.27 0.62
C ASN A 215 -2.23 -12.75 1.75
N LYS A 216 -2.19 -12.09 2.91
CA LYS A 216 -2.85 -12.57 4.14
C LYS A 216 -4.07 -11.74 4.54
N ALA A 217 -4.12 -10.45 4.19
CA ALA A 217 -5.25 -9.60 4.49
C ALA A 217 -6.54 -10.12 3.85
N GLU A 218 -7.65 -9.92 4.55
CA GLU A 218 -8.99 -10.18 4.01
C GLU A 218 -9.36 -9.16 2.93
N THR A 219 -9.01 -7.90 3.18
CA THR A 219 -9.23 -6.80 2.25
C THR A 219 -8.05 -5.83 2.28
N VAL A 220 -7.61 -5.39 1.09
CA VAL A 220 -6.64 -4.32 0.89
C VAL A 220 -7.33 -3.19 0.13
N LEU A 221 -7.62 -2.10 0.82
CA LEU A 221 -8.16 -0.88 0.27
C LEU A 221 -7.03 -0.03 -0.31
N LEU A 222 -7.22 0.47 -1.52
CA LEU A 222 -6.31 1.39 -2.18
C LEU A 222 -6.88 2.81 -2.11
N VAL A 223 -6.09 3.73 -1.54
CA VAL A 223 -6.42 5.16 -1.42
C VAL A 223 -5.46 5.98 -2.28
N GLU A 224 -5.96 6.52 -3.37
CA GLU A 224 -5.20 7.30 -4.36
C GLU A 224 -5.77 8.70 -4.49
N LYS A 225 -4.91 9.70 -4.73
CA LYS A 225 -5.40 11.01 -5.19
C LYS A 225 -5.89 10.87 -6.63
N ASP A 226 -6.97 11.58 -6.96
CA ASP A 226 -7.38 11.70 -8.35
C ASP A 226 -6.30 12.43 -9.17
N LYS A 227 -6.12 11.99 -10.42
CA LYS A 227 -5.07 12.52 -11.32
C LYS A 227 -5.38 13.93 -11.80
N ASN A 228 -6.67 14.23 -11.97
CA ASN A 228 -7.15 15.51 -12.49
C ASN A 228 -7.41 16.50 -11.36
N ASN A 229 -7.70 16.01 -10.14
CA ASN A 229 -7.92 16.83 -8.96
C ASN A 229 -7.28 16.24 -7.69
N GLY A 230 -6.13 16.80 -7.28
CA GLY A 230 -5.39 16.36 -6.09
C GLY A 230 -6.11 16.58 -4.74
N ASP A 231 -7.25 17.27 -4.74
CA ASP A 231 -8.12 17.44 -3.57
C ASP A 231 -9.10 16.28 -3.39
N ILE A 232 -9.31 15.47 -4.43
CA ILE A 232 -10.14 14.27 -4.38
C ILE A 232 -9.24 13.06 -4.13
N SER A 233 -9.67 12.18 -3.22
CA SER A 233 -9.11 10.86 -3.00
C SER A 233 -10.12 9.79 -3.36
N LYS A 234 -9.74 8.85 -4.23
CA LYS A 234 -10.48 7.65 -4.61
C LYS A 234 -10.11 6.49 -3.67
N VAL A 235 -11.11 5.70 -3.30
CA VAL A 235 -11.01 4.47 -2.54
C VAL A 235 -11.55 3.31 -3.38
N SER A 236 -10.75 2.26 -3.57
CA SER A 236 -11.14 1.02 -4.26
C SER A 236 -10.59 -0.20 -3.54
N ALA A 237 -11.12 -1.39 -3.81
CA ALA A 237 -10.43 -2.62 -3.42
C ALA A 237 -9.25 -2.87 -4.37
N MET A 238 -8.09 -3.20 -3.81
CA MET A 238 -6.97 -3.81 -4.56
C MET A 238 -7.04 -5.33 -4.47
N HIS A 239 -7.32 -5.83 -3.27
CA HIS A 239 -7.56 -7.24 -3.00
C HIS A 239 -8.75 -7.34 -2.05
N ILE A 240 -9.67 -8.25 -2.31
CA ILE A 240 -10.84 -8.50 -1.47
C ILE A 240 -11.25 -9.96 -1.62
N ARG A 241 -11.56 -10.62 -0.51
CA ARG A 241 -12.07 -12.01 -0.52
C ARG A 241 -13.55 -12.09 -0.86
N ALA A 242 -14.32 -11.05 -0.51
CA ALA A 242 -15.72 -10.90 -0.88
C ALA A 242 -15.88 -10.43 -2.34
N MET A 243 -17.12 -10.23 -2.77
CA MET A 243 -17.41 -9.58 -4.05
C MET A 243 -16.82 -8.16 -4.06
N ASP A 244 -16.19 -7.78 -5.16
CA ASP A 244 -15.64 -6.43 -5.33
C ASP A 244 -16.73 -5.36 -5.20
N PHE A 245 -16.35 -4.14 -4.81
CA PHE A 245 -17.27 -3.02 -4.63
C PHE A 245 -16.95 -1.85 -5.56
N GLU A 246 -17.99 -1.12 -5.94
CA GLU A 246 -17.84 0.10 -6.74
C GLU A 246 -16.99 1.15 -6.00
N PRO A 247 -15.87 1.62 -6.59
CA PRO A 247 -15.03 2.61 -5.95
C PRO A 247 -15.79 3.90 -5.65
N PHE A 248 -15.51 4.49 -4.49
CA PHE A 248 -16.04 5.80 -4.12
C PHE A 248 -14.91 6.81 -3.95
N ALA A 249 -15.25 8.10 -3.86
CA ALA A 249 -14.27 9.15 -3.64
C ALA A 249 -14.73 10.14 -2.58
N PHE A 250 -13.77 10.76 -1.92
CA PHE A 250 -14.00 11.82 -0.95
C PHE A 250 -13.05 12.99 -1.18
N ARG A 251 -13.45 14.18 -0.76
CA ARG A 251 -12.56 15.35 -0.63
C ARG A 251 -12.48 15.80 0.82
N ILE A 252 -11.55 16.67 1.16
CA ILE A 252 -11.50 17.30 2.49
C ILE A 252 -12.22 18.64 2.38
N ASN A 253 -13.23 18.87 3.22
CA ASN A 253 -13.96 20.14 3.25
C ASN A 253 -13.29 21.18 4.16
N ASP A 254 -13.88 22.37 4.20
CA ASP A 254 -13.37 23.52 4.97
C ASP A 254 -13.27 23.24 6.47
N ASN A 255 -14.05 22.28 6.97
CA ASN A 255 -14.04 21.83 8.36
C ASN A 255 -12.94 20.79 8.66
N ALA A 256 -12.07 20.50 7.68
CA ALA A 256 -11.07 19.44 7.71
C ALA A 256 -11.66 18.03 7.94
N LEU A 257 -12.88 17.80 7.45
CA LEU A 257 -13.55 16.50 7.46
C LEU A 257 -13.58 15.93 6.04
N PRO A 258 -13.45 14.59 5.86
CA PRO A 258 -13.67 13.98 4.58
C PRO A 258 -15.18 13.99 4.26
N GLU A 259 -15.53 14.39 3.05
CA GLU A 259 -16.90 14.38 2.55
C GLU A 259 -16.98 13.64 1.21
N LEU A 260 -18.06 12.92 1.02
CA LEU A 260 -18.25 12.06 -0.14
C LEU A 260 -18.47 12.89 -1.41
N MET A 261 -17.83 12.48 -2.51
CA MET A 261 -18.09 13.03 -3.84
C MET A 261 -19.24 12.24 -4.49
N GLU A 262 -20.47 12.71 -4.32
CA GLU A 262 -21.63 12.13 -4.98
C GLU A 262 -21.54 12.28 -6.51
N GLY A 263 -21.86 11.22 -7.24
CA GLY A 263 -21.77 11.20 -8.71
C GLY A 263 -20.34 11.15 -9.27
N TYR A 264 -19.31 10.98 -8.43
CA TYR A 264 -17.96 10.71 -8.90
C TYR A 264 -17.94 9.41 -9.70
N LYS A 265 -17.78 9.53 -11.02
CA LYS A 265 -17.50 8.39 -11.89
C LYS A 265 -15.99 8.26 -11.98
N PRO A 266 -15.37 7.27 -11.32
CA PRO A 266 -13.97 7.02 -11.58
C PRO A 266 -13.79 6.84 -13.09
N GLU A 267 -12.80 7.50 -13.69
CA GLU A 267 -12.36 7.10 -15.03
C GLU A 267 -12.16 5.59 -14.99
N ALA A 268 -12.86 4.87 -15.86
CA ALA A 268 -12.79 3.42 -15.90
C ALA A 268 -11.32 3.04 -16.03
N LYS A 269 -10.73 2.46 -14.97
CA LYS A 269 -9.49 1.71 -15.14
C LYS A 269 -9.88 0.61 -16.11
N LYS A 270 -9.39 0.65 -17.35
CA LYS A 270 -9.51 -0.49 -18.27
C LYS A 270 -9.02 -1.71 -17.47
N PRO A 271 -9.79 -2.81 -17.39
CA PRO A 271 -9.35 -4.00 -16.69
C PRO A 271 -8.05 -4.48 -17.35
N GLY A 272 -6.95 -4.45 -16.58
CA GLY A 272 -5.62 -4.75 -17.06
C GLY A 272 -4.54 -3.92 -16.36
N ARG A 273 -3.36 -4.52 -16.20
CA ARG A 273 -2.11 -3.81 -15.86
C ARG A 273 -2.00 -2.60 -16.80
N PRO A 274 -1.65 -1.39 -16.34
CA PRO A 274 -1.40 -0.30 -17.27
C PRO A 274 -0.40 -0.81 -18.31
N GLU A 275 -0.81 -0.84 -19.58
CA GLU A 275 0.14 -1.02 -20.66
C GLU A 275 1.09 0.17 -20.53
N GLU A 276 2.26 -0.06 -19.93
CA GLU A 276 3.40 0.80 -20.22
C GLU A 276 3.48 0.80 -21.74
N GLU A 277 3.24 1.95 -22.35
CA GLU A 277 3.36 2.10 -23.79
C GLU A 277 4.74 1.54 -24.17
N LYS A 278 4.75 0.46 -24.96
CA LYS A 278 6.00 -0.21 -25.33
C LYS A 278 6.92 0.87 -25.90
N PHE A 279 8.13 0.96 -25.35
CA PHE A 279 9.09 1.96 -25.79
C PHE A 279 9.32 1.82 -27.30
N ASP A 280 8.83 2.81 -28.03
CA ASP A 280 8.96 2.97 -29.47
C ASP A 280 9.86 4.18 -29.75
N PRO A 281 11.12 3.99 -30.21
CA PRO A 281 12.03 5.09 -30.49
C PRO A 281 11.50 6.06 -31.57
N TYR A 282 10.58 5.64 -32.45
CA TYR A 282 9.95 6.52 -33.44
C TYR A 282 8.94 7.51 -32.86
N ARG A 283 8.36 7.18 -31.69
CA ARG A 283 7.35 8.04 -31.03
C ARG A 283 7.91 8.80 -29.85
N HIS A 284 8.82 8.17 -29.12
CA HIS A 284 9.26 8.65 -27.81
C HIS A 284 10.52 9.52 -27.85
N ILE A 285 11.19 9.61 -29.00
CA ILE A 285 12.41 10.38 -29.15
C ILE A 285 12.29 11.21 -30.42
N THR A 286 12.48 12.52 -30.29
CA THR A 286 12.43 13.45 -31.43
C THR A 286 13.69 13.38 -32.28
N GLU A 287 13.59 13.77 -33.56
CA GLU A 287 14.74 13.93 -34.45
C GLU A 287 15.87 14.76 -33.82
N GLN A 288 15.51 15.88 -33.19
CA GLN A 288 16.47 16.78 -32.56
C GLN A 288 17.24 16.09 -31.42
N GLN A 289 16.56 15.27 -30.61
CA GLN A 289 17.22 14.48 -29.57
C GLN A 289 18.16 13.43 -30.16
N HIS A 290 17.79 12.80 -31.29
CA HIS A 290 18.70 11.91 -31.99
C HIS A 290 19.96 12.62 -32.49
N ARG A 291 19.82 13.79 -33.13
CA ARG A 291 20.96 14.57 -33.62
C ARG A 291 21.92 14.93 -32.50
N ILE A 292 21.43 15.57 -31.44
CA ILE A 292 22.25 15.99 -30.29
C ILE A 292 22.96 14.79 -29.67
N ALA A 293 22.24 13.69 -29.42
CA ALA A 293 22.82 12.54 -28.75
C ALA A 293 23.85 11.79 -29.61
N LEU A 294 23.61 11.68 -30.93
CA LEU A 294 24.53 11.01 -31.85
C LEU A 294 25.77 11.85 -32.12
N GLU A 295 25.63 13.16 -32.31
CA GLU A 295 26.77 14.08 -32.42
C GLU A 295 27.64 14.04 -31.16
N ALA A 296 27.04 14.01 -29.97
CA ALA A 296 27.78 13.91 -28.71
C ALA A 296 28.50 12.56 -28.55
N VAL A 297 27.92 11.45 -29.04
CA VAL A 297 28.58 10.14 -29.01
C VAL A 297 29.71 10.08 -30.01
N PHE A 298 29.43 10.36 -31.28
CA PHE A 298 30.40 10.19 -32.36
C PHE A 298 31.43 11.32 -32.46
N GLY A 299 31.19 12.46 -31.80
CA GLY A 299 32.21 13.50 -31.58
C GLY A 299 33.30 13.08 -30.59
N LEU A 300 33.07 12.06 -29.76
CA LEU A 300 34.09 11.50 -28.85
C LEU A 300 34.90 10.38 -29.49
N LYS A 301 34.32 9.66 -30.44
CA LYS A 301 34.96 8.53 -31.13
C LYS A 301 34.25 8.26 -32.46
N GLU A 302 35.01 8.06 -33.52
CA GLU A 302 34.47 7.90 -34.88
C GLU A 302 33.71 6.58 -35.09
N GLU A 303 34.08 5.51 -34.37
CA GLU A 303 33.46 4.19 -34.54
C GLU A 303 33.30 3.43 -33.22
N TYR A 304 32.21 2.68 -33.08
CA TYR A 304 31.90 1.88 -31.88
C TYR A 304 31.58 0.42 -32.19
N GLY A 305 32.00 -0.50 -31.31
CA GLY A 305 31.44 -1.85 -31.27
C GLY A 305 30.06 -1.85 -30.60
N TYR A 306 29.24 -2.90 -30.80
CA TYR A 306 27.84 -2.91 -30.33
C TYR A 306 27.65 -2.59 -28.84
N LYS A 307 28.33 -3.30 -27.93
CA LYS A 307 28.21 -3.06 -26.47
C LYS A 307 28.72 -1.68 -26.06
N GLU A 308 29.75 -1.19 -26.74
CA GLU A 308 30.33 0.13 -26.46
C GLU A 308 29.39 1.24 -26.92
N LEU A 309 28.79 1.08 -28.11
CA LEU A 309 27.76 1.98 -28.65
C LEU A 309 26.54 2.00 -27.73
N GLU A 310 26.06 0.84 -27.29
CA GLU A 310 24.91 0.73 -26.40
C GLU A 310 25.09 1.55 -25.12
N ASN A 311 26.24 1.41 -24.46
CA ASN A 311 26.57 2.18 -23.25
C ASN A 311 26.70 3.68 -23.54
N ALA A 312 27.34 4.05 -24.64
CA ALA A 312 27.52 5.45 -25.05
C ALA A 312 26.17 6.13 -25.33
N LEU A 313 25.27 5.44 -26.05
CA LEU A 313 23.92 5.93 -26.35
C LEU A 313 23.09 6.07 -25.08
N ILE A 314 23.09 5.07 -24.17
CA ILE A 314 22.37 5.19 -22.90
C ILE A 314 22.80 6.45 -22.14
N LYS A 315 24.11 6.71 -22.05
CA LYS A 315 24.65 7.87 -21.35
C LYS A 315 24.26 9.19 -22.04
N SER A 316 24.43 9.27 -23.36
CA SER A 316 24.18 10.48 -24.14
C SER A 316 22.69 10.86 -24.21
N TYR A 317 21.80 9.89 -24.45
CA TYR A 317 20.36 10.15 -24.45
C TYR A 317 19.84 10.50 -23.05
N THR A 318 20.40 9.89 -22.00
CA THR A 318 20.03 10.22 -20.61
C THR A 318 20.42 11.66 -20.23
N SER A 319 21.56 12.17 -20.70
CA SER A 319 21.99 13.54 -20.40
C SER A 319 21.09 14.61 -21.02
N ILE A 320 20.35 14.28 -22.09
CA ILE A 320 19.36 15.14 -22.74
C ILE A 320 17.91 14.81 -22.34
N GLY A 321 17.72 14.09 -21.23
CA GLY A 321 16.41 13.83 -20.63
C GLY A 321 15.66 12.59 -21.14
N VAL A 322 16.25 11.78 -22.02
CA VAL A 322 15.65 10.53 -22.51
C VAL A 322 16.11 9.35 -21.63
N LYS A 323 15.19 8.81 -20.82
CA LYS A 323 15.50 7.69 -19.91
C LYS A 323 15.67 6.38 -20.67
N LEU A 324 16.92 5.98 -20.91
CA LEU A 324 17.26 4.69 -21.52
C LEU A 324 17.85 3.71 -20.50
N ASN A 325 17.63 2.43 -20.75
CA ASN A 325 18.29 1.30 -20.11
C ASN A 325 18.69 0.31 -21.21
N HIS A 326 19.41 -0.76 -20.85
CA HIS A 326 19.82 -1.80 -21.80
C HIS A 326 18.68 -2.37 -22.64
N GLN A 327 17.51 -2.61 -22.02
CA GLN A 327 16.33 -3.14 -22.73
C GLN A 327 15.79 -2.19 -23.79
N LYS A 328 15.84 -0.86 -23.55
CA LYS A 328 15.38 0.18 -24.49
C LYS A 328 16.45 0.56 -25.51
N ALA A 329 17.72 0.34 -25.21
CA ALA A 329 18.81 0.65 -26.13
C ALA A 329 18.82 -0.27 -27.37
N VAL A 330 18.40 -1.54 -27.23
CA VAL A 330 18.30 -2.49 -28.35
C VAL A 330 17.34 -2.01 -29.46
N PRO A 331 16.05 -1.74 -29.19
CA PRO A 331 15.14 -1.25 -30.24
C PRO A 331 15.56 0.13 -30.78
N LEU A 332 16.19 0.98 -29.96
CA LEU A 332 16.76 2.24 -30.42
C LEU A 332 17.86 2.02 -31.46
N ILE A 333 18.85 1.18 -31.18
CA ILE A 333 19.94 0.88 -32.12
C ILE A 333 19.38 0.30 -33.42
N THR A 334 18.40 -0.60 -33.34
CA THR A 334 17.72 -1.14 -34.52
C THR A 334 17.06 -0.04 -35.35
N MET A 335 16.33 0.88 -34.71
CA MET A 335 15.69 2.00 -35.39
C MET A 335 16.71 2.94 -36.04
N LEU A 336 17.77 3.31 -35.33
CA LEU A 336 18.84 4.18 -35.83
C LEU A 336 19.51 3.59 -37.07
N ARG A 337 19.70 2.26 -37.11
CA ARG A 337 20.20 1.55 -38.30
C ARG A 337 19.19 1.57 -39.44
N ASN A 338 17.91 1.31 -39.16
CA ASN A 338 16.86 1.28 -40.17
C ASN A 338 16.68 2.66 -40.83
N LYS A 339 16.78 3.73 -40.04
CA LYS A 339 16.77 5.12 -40.52
C LYS A 339 18.12 5.58 -41.08
N ARG A 340 19.11 4.68 -41.13
CA ARG A 340 20.47 4.95 -41.57
C ARG A 340 21.12 6.15 -40.87
N MET A 341 20.76 6.42 -39.62
CA MET A 341 21.46 7.41 -38.79
C MET A 341 22.80 6.87 -38.33
N ILE A 342 22.88 5.54 -38.15
CA ILE A 342 24.13 4.82 -37.96
C ILE A 342 24.23 3.72 -39.02
N VAL A 343 25.44 3.48 -39.52
CA VAL A 343 25.72 2.46 -40.53
C VAL A 343 26.78 1.48 -40.03
N GLN A 344 26.79 0.28 -40.60
CA GLN A 344 27.72 -0.79 -40.26
C GLN A 344 28.38 -1.29 -41.53
N GLU A 345 29.36 -0.55 -42.05
CA GLU A 345 29.91 -0.77 -43.40
C GLU A 345 30.82 -2.01 -43.50
N ASN A 346 31.56 -2.33 -42.43
CA ASN A 346 32.55 -3.42 -42.42
C ASN A 346 32.20 -4.56 -41.44
N GLY A 347 30.91 -4.73 -41.11
CA GLY A 347 30.40 -5.86 -40.33
C GLY A 347 30.77 -5.91 -38.84
N ARG A 348 31.61 -5.01 -38.33
CA ARG A 348 32.07 -5.06 -36.91
C ARG A 348 31.82 -3.80 -36.09
N LYS A 349 31.74 -2.63 -36.72
CA LYS A 349 31.61 -1.35 -36.02
C LYS A 349 30.57 -0.45 -36.65
N TYR A 350 30.03 0.44 -35.84
CA TYR A 350 29.02 1.42 -36.21
C TYR A 350 29.65 2.80 -36.37
N THR A 351 29.23 3.52 -37.40
CA THR A 351 29.59 4.92 -37.69
C THR A 351 28.33 5.78 -37.81
N PHE A 352 28.45 7.08 -37.60
CA PHE A 352 27.35 8.03 -37.70
C PHE A 352 27.23 8.61 -39.11
N MET A 353 26.01 8.67 -39.63
CA MET A 353 25.72 9.31 -40.91
C MET A 353 24.88 10.56 -40.66
N PRO A 354 25.46 11.78 -40.63
CA PRO A 354 24.79 13.00 -40.21
C PRO A 354 23.66 13.46 -41.16
N ASP A 355 23.75 13.08 -42.44
CA ASP A 355 22.80 13.43 -43.51
C ASP A 355 21.56 12.49 -43.53
N PHE A 356 21.02 12.17 -42.36
CA PHE A 356 19.86 11.29 -42.24
C PHE A 356 18.53 12.07 -42.30
N HIS A 357 17.47 11.39 -42.75
CA HIS A 357 16.08 11.87 -42.72
C HIS A 357 15.26 11.08 -41.69
N TYR A 358 14.62 11.77 -40.75
CA TYR A 358 13.88 11.17 -39.63
C TYR A 358 12.54 10.56 -40.04
#